data_AF-A0A0K2REC2-F1
#
_entry.id   AF-A0A0K2REC2-F1
#
_cell.length_a   1.000
_cell.length_b   1.000
_cell.length_c   1.000
_cell.angle_alpha   90.00
_cell.angle_beta   90.00
_cell.angle_gamma   90.00
#
_symmetry.space_group_name_H-M   'P 1'
#
loop_
_entity.id
_entity.type
_entity.pdbx_description
1 polymer ?
#
loop_
_entity_poly.entity_id
_entity_poly.type
_entity_poly.pdbx_seq_one_letter_code
_entity_poly.pdbx_strand_id
1 'polypeptide(L)'
;MATKLSGVILGTFPELRYEPTAKRIRATLGGNTVVDTLHAWLVWEPKRITPIYAVPQAELLAELRAAGPAADVPELGVRLSAGSPTSLDPRTGFGRHTTPANSSTS
;
A
#
# COMPACT_ATOMS: atom_id res chain seq x y z
N MET A 1 -16.21 -1.19 -30.12
CA MET A 1 -15.38 -0.22 -29.37
C MET A 1 -14.38 -1.02 -28.54
N ALA A 2 -13.12 -0.61 -28.49
CA ALA A 2 -12.08 -1.29 -27.70
C ALA A 2 -11.39 -0.29 -26.79
N THR A 3 -11.09 -0.70 -25.55
CA THR A 3 -10.43 0.13 -24.54
C THR A 3 -8.98 -0.32 -24.39
N LYS A 4 -8.03 0.62 -24.47
CA LYS A 4 -6.62 0.34 -24.20
C LYS A 4 -6.38 0.32 -22.70
N LEU A 5 -6.31 -0.88 -22.10
CA LEU A 5 -6.15 -1.05 -20.64
C LEU A 5 -4.93 -0.33 -20.07
N SER A 6 -3.83 -0.20 -20.81
CA SER A 6 -2.64 0.53 -20.33
C SER A 6 -2.95 2.00 -20.02
N GLY A 7 -3.86 2.63 -20.77
CA GLY A 7 -4.28 4.02 -20.53
C GLY A 7 -5.11 4.15 -19.26
N VAL A 8 -6.02 3.20 -19.02
CA VAL A 8 -6.82 3.13 -17.78
C VAL A 8 -5.92 2.93 -16.57
N ILE A 9 -5.00 1.95 -16.65
CA ILE A 9 -4.08 1.63 -15.55
C ILE A 9 -3.20 2.85 -15.25
N LEU A 10 -2.52 3.42 -16.25
CA LEU A 10 -1.66 4.60 -16.03
C LEU A 10 -2.43 5.83 -15.57
N GLY A 11 -3.68 6.00 -15.98
CA GLY A 11 -4.54 7.12 -15.57
C GLY A 11 -4.83 7.15 -14.07
N THR A 12 -4.84 5.98 -13.41
CA THR A 12 -5.11 5.85 -11.97
C THR A 12 -3.86 5.89 -11.08
N PHE A 13 -2.65 5.96 -11.66
CA PHE A 13 -1.39 6.02 -10.89
C PHE A 13 -1.24 7.22 -9.95
N PRO A 14 -1.79 8.40 -10.26
CA PRO A 14 -1.78 9.54 -9.34
C PRO A 14 -2.73 9.35 -8.13
N GLU A 15 -3.60 8.34 -8.16
CA GLU A 15 -4.65 8.14 -7.15
C GLU A 15 -4.26 7.05 -6.14
N LEU A 16 -4.86 7.14 -4.94
CA LEU A 16 -4.89 6.03 -3.99
C LEU A 16 -5.83 4.96 -4.54
N ARG A 17 -5.32 3.76 -4.78
CA ARG A 17 -6.08 2.63 -5.31
C ARG A 17 -6.16 1.53 -4.26
N TYR A 18 -7.29 0.83 -4.20
CA TYR A 18 -7.45 -0.29 -3.30
C TYR A 18 -8.27 -1.41 -3.96
N GLU A 19 -8.06 -2.64 -3.50
CA GLU A 19 -8.82 -3.83 -3.90
C GLU A 19 -9.02 -4.74 -2.69
N PRO A 20 -10.27 -4.99 -2.24
CA PRO A 20 -10.55 -6.00 -1.23
C PRO A 20 -10.08 -7.38 -1.67
N THR A 21 -9.61 -8.22 -0.75
CA THR A 21 -9.17 -9.58 -1.09
C THR A 21 -9.90 -10.63 -0.27
N ALA A 22 -10.36 -11.70 -0.94
CA ALA A 22 -10.94 -12.88 -0.27
C ALA A 22 -9.88 -13.80 0.37
N LYS A 23 -8.59 -13.47 0.24
CA LYS A 23 -7.49 -14.24 0.83
C LYS A 23 -7.47 -14.05 2.35
N ARG A 24 -7.23 -15.12 3.09
CA ARG A 24 -6.86 -15.04 4.51
C ARG A 24 -5.46 -14.47 4.63
N ILE A 25 -5.32 -13.37 5.36
CA ILE A 25 -4.04 -12.70 5.61
C ILE A 25 -3.64 -12.93 7.06
N ARG A 26 -2.44 -13.49 7.25
CA ARG A 26 -1.82 -13.65 8.56
C ARG A 26 -0.49 -12.91 8.59
N ALA A 27 -0.30 -12.05 9.57
CA ALA A 27 0.96 -11.36 9.82
C ALA A 27 1.52 -11.74 11.20
N THR A 28 2.84 -11.90 11.27
CA THR A 28 3.54 -12.26 12.50
C THR A 28 4.65 -11.27 12.80
N LEU A 29 4.81 -10.91 14.08
CA LEU A 29 5.91 -10.08 14.58
C LEU A 29 6.62 -10.84 15.70
N GLY A 30 7.93 -11.09 15.55
CA GLY A 30 8.70 -11.85 16.54
C GLY A 30 8.15 -13.26 16.80
N GLY A 31 7.53 -13.89 15.79
CA GLY A 31 6.88 -15.20 15.92
C GLY A 31 5.45 -15.18 16.46
N ASN A 32 4.96 -14.03 16.95
CA ASN A 32 3.58 -13.89 17.43
C ASN A 32 2.67 -13.41 16.31
N THR A 33 1.50 -14.04 16.15
CA THR A 33 0.48 -13.58 15.21
C THR A 33 -0.12 -12.26 15.70
N VAL A 34 0.00 -11.22 14.90
CA VAL A 34 -0.54 -9.87 15.19
C VAL A 34 -1.74 -9.53 14.32
N VAL A 35 -1.95 -10.29 13.24
CA VAL A 35 -3.10 -10.18 12.33
C VAL A 35 -3.49 -11.57 11.86
N ASP A 36 -4.78 -11.87 11.84
CA ASP A 36 -5.34 -13.03 11.15
C ASP A 36 -6.77 -12.73 10.66
N THR A 37 -6.92 -12.32 9.40
CA THR A 37 -8.15 -11.70 8.88
C THR A 37 -8.56 -12.23 7.52
N LEU A 38 -9.87 -12.14 7.22
CA LEU A 38 -10.45 -12.32 5.88
C LEU A 38 -10.92 -10.98 5.26
N HIS A 39 -10.76 -9.86 5.97
CA HIS A 39 -11.28 -8.55 5.60
C HIS A 39 -10.13 -7.60 5.22
N ALA A 40 -9.13 -8.11 4.49
CA ALA A 40 -7.97 -7.31 4.09
C ALA A 40 -8.17 -6.61 2.74
N TRP A 41 -7.40 -5.56 2.53
CA TRP A 41 -7.29 -4.84 1.26
C TRP A 41 -5.85 -4.81 0.77
N LEU A 42 -5.67 -4.89 -0.55
CA LEU A 42 -4.44 -4.44 -1.20
C LEU A 42 -4.57 -2.94 -1.44
N VAL A 43 -3.57 -2.16 -1.03
CA VAL A 43 -3.55 -0.70 -1.16
C VAL A 43 -2.31 -0.27 -1.94
N TRP A 44 -2.52 0.56 -2.95
CA TRP A 44 -1.46 1.24 -3.69
C TRP A 44 -1.60 2.73 -3.49
N GLU A 45 -0.67 3.32 -2.76
CA GLU A 45 -0.53 4.76 -2.71
C GLU A 45 -0.12 5.33 -4.09
N PRO A 46 -0.30 6.65 -4.32
CA PRO A 46 0.15 7.32 -5.53
C PRO A 46 1.58 6.94 -5.91
N LYS A 47 1.82 6.72 -7.21
CA LYS A 47 3.11 6.29 -7.78
C LYS A 47 3.57 4.88 -7.39
N ARG A 48 2.92 4.19 -6.43
CA ARG A 48 3.36 2.87 -5.97
C ARG A 48 2.84 1.75 -6.87
N ILE A 49 3.75 0.90 -7.36
CA ILE A 49 3.40 -0.26 -8.20
C ILE A 49 3.09 -1.50 -7.35
N THR A 50 3.83 -1.67 -6.26
CA THR A 50 3.68 -2.83 -5.35
C THR A 50 2.75 -2.47 -4.20
N PRO A 51 1.66 -3.22 -3.98
CA PRO A 51 0.72 -2.90 -2.91
C PRO A 51 1.30 -3.20 -1.52
N ILE A 52 0.65 -2.64 -0.51
CA ILE A 52 0.72 -3.10 0.88
C ILE A 52 -0.64 -3.67 1.30
N TYR A 53 -0.64 -4.53 2.32
CA TYR A 53 -1.88 -4.98 2.95
C TYR A 53 -2.36 -3.95 3.96
N ALA A 54 -3.62 -3.56 3.87
CA ALA A 54 -4.35 -2.86 4.93
C ALA A 54 -5.34 -3.83 5.58
N VAL A 55 -5.53 -3.70 6.89
CA VAL A 55 -6.44 -4.55 7.67
C VAL A 55 -7.25 -3.68 8.64
N PRO A 56 -8.45 -4.14 9.06
CA PRO A 56 -9.23 -3.40 10.05
C PRO A 56 -8.49 -3.32 11.37
N GLN A 57 -8.48 -2.14 12.00
CA GLN A 57 -7.84 -1.96 13.31
C GLN A 57 -8.45 -2.88 14.39
N ALA A 58 -9.76 -3.13 14.31
CA ALA A 58 -10.47 -4.03 15.24
C ALA A 58 -10.03 -5.50 15.15
N GLU A 59 -9.33 -5.88 14.09
CA GLU A 59 -8.84 -7.25 13.86
C GLU A 59 -7.34 -7.40 14.12
N LEU A 60 -6.72 -6.37 14.71
CA LEU A 60 -5.37 -6.45 15.23
C LEU A 60 -5.38 -7.22 16.56
N LEU A 61 -4.48 -8.20 16.67
CA LEU A 61 -4.26 -9.00 17.89
C LEU A 61 -3.16 -8.41 18.77
N ALA A 62 -2.74 -7.16 18.49
CA ALA A 62 -1.71 -6.44 19.20
C ALA A 62 -2.12 -4.98 19.41
N GLU A 63 -1.61 -4.36 20.47
CA GLU A 63 -1.83 -2.95 20.74
C GLU A 63 -1.10 -2.06 19.72
N LEU A 64 -1.82 -1.09 19.16
CA LEU A 64 -1.21 -0.03 18.36
C LEU A 64 -0.63 1.04 19.28
N ARG A 65 0.57 1.49 18.92
CA ARG A 65 1.19 2.69 19.50
C ARG A 65 1.48 3.69 18.39
N ALA A 66 1.39 4.97 18.72
CA ALA A 66 1.79 6.01 17.79
C ALA A 66 3.24 5.75 17.34
N ALA A 67 3.44 5.71 16.03
CA ALA A 67 4.78 5.65 15.46
C ALA A 67 5.52 6.95 15.79
N GLY A 68 6.83 6.83 16.02
CA GLY A 68 7.71 8.00 16.04
C GLY A 68 7.77 8.68 14.66
N PRO A 69 8.60 9.72 14.51
CA PRO A 69 8.80 10.36 13.20
C PRO A 69 9.17 9.31 12.15
N ALA A 70 8.55 9.41 10.98
CA ALA A 70 8.84 8.49 9.87
C ALA A 70 10.33 8.56 9.53
N ALA A 71 10.95 7.39 9.39
CA ALA A 71 12.33 7.32 8.94
C ALA A 71 12.45 7.95 7.54
N ASP A 72 13.56 8.63 7.28
CA ASP A 72 13.86 9.08 5.93
C ASP A 72 14.21 7.86 5.06
N VAL A 73 13.24 7.40 4.29
CA VAL A 73 13.37 6.26 3.38
C VAL A 73 13.67 6.80 1.97
N PRO A 74 14.83 6.47 1.38
CA PRO A 74 15.18 6.92 0.03
C PRO A 74 14.14 6.50 -1.00
N GLU A 75 13.76 7.46 -1.86
CA GLU A 75 12.87 7.20 -2.98
C GLU A 75 13.68 6.77 -4.20
N LEU A 76 13.40 5.57 -4.71
CA LEU A 76 13.97 5.07 -5.95
C LEU A 76 12.91 5.13 -7.04
N GLY A 77 13.18 5.89 -8.10
CA GLY A 77 12.25 6.08 -9.21
C GLY A 77 12.46 5.07 -10.34
N VAL A 78 11.37 4.54 -10.88
CA VAL A 78 11.37 3.72 -12.11
C VAL A 78 10.29 4.21 -13.07
N ARG A 79 10.53 4.11 -14.39
CA ARG A 79 9.52 4.36 -15.41
C ARG A 79 9.02 3.03 -15.96
N LEU A 80 7.71 2.87 -16.06
CA LEU A 80 7.09 1.67 -16.60
C LEU A 80 7.15 1.62 -18.12
N SER A 81 7.16 2.77 -18.79
CA SER A 81 7.29 2.87 -20.25
C SER A 81 7.85 4.23 -20.68
N ALA A 82 8.24 4.33 -21.96
CA ALA A 82 8.58 5.61 -22.56
C ALA A 82 7.34 6.54 -22.51
N GLY A 83 7.40 7.58 -21.69
CA GLY A 83 6.32 8.57 -21.50
C GLY A 83 5.47 8.37 -20.23
N SER A 84 5.67 7.31 -19.45
CA SER A 84 4.97 7.17 -18.16
C SER A 84 5.57 8.09 -17.08
N PRO A 85 4.75 8.62 -16.14
CA PRO A 85 5.27 9.26 -14.93
C PRO A 85 6.22 8.34 -14.14
N THR A 86 7.14 8.94 -13.39
CA THR A 86 8.05 8.18 -12.51
C THR A 86 7.25 7.55 -11.36
N SER A 87 7.38 6.23 -11.23
CA SER A 87 6.78 5.41 -10.18
C SER A 87 7.81 5.04 -9.12
N LEU A 88 7.35 4.58 -7.96
CA LEU A 88 8.22 4.02 -6.92
C LEU A 88 8.70 2.64 -7.34
N ASP A 89 10.01 2.49 -7.46
CA ASP A 89 10.68 1.21 -7.66
C ASP A 89 10.32 0.27 -6.48
N PRO A 90 10.09 -1.03 -6.71
CA PRO A 90 9.80 -2.00 -5.64
C PRO A 90 10.86 -2.05 -4.53
N ARG A 91 12.10 -1.60 -4.79
CA ARG A 91 13.17 -1.45 -3.80
C ARG A 91 12.98 -0.26 -2.87
N THR A 92 12.08 0.67 -3.19
CA THR A 92 11.68 1.75 -2.28
C THR A 92 10.95 1.14 -1.09
N GLY A 93 11.52 1.31 0.10
CA GLY A 93 10.98 0.74 1.33
C GLY A 93 9.52 1.16 1.58
N PHE A 94 8.77 0.26 2.23
CA PHE A 94 7.34 0.49 2.51
C PHE A 94 7.09 1.61 3.55
N GLY A 95 8.10 1.99 4.34
CA GLY A 95 8.01 3.15 5.24
C GLY A 95 7.96 4.50 4.52
N ARG A 96 8.17 4.53 3.19
CA ARG A 96 7.96 5.72 2.37
C ARG A 96 6.48 5.83 2.00
N HIS A 97 5.81 6.80 2.57
CA HIS A 97 4.43 7.12 2.26
C HIS A 97 4.35 8.37 1.36
N THR A 98 3.42 8.33 0.41
CA THR A 98 3.02 9.40 -0.51
C THR A 98 1.62 9.92 -0.18
N THR A 99 0.90 9.26 0.73
CA THR A 99 -0.35 9.72 1.31
C THR A 99 -0.16 9.90 2.82
N PRO A 100 -0.67 10.98 3.44
CA PRO A 100 -0.64 11.11 4.89
C PRO A 100 -1.47 10.01 5.55
N ALA A 101 -0.98 9.48 6.68
CA ALA A 101 -1.75 8.57 7.49
C ALA A 101 -2.81 9.36 8.27
N ASN A 102 -4.06 9.28 7.83
CA ASN A 102 -5.19 9.75 8.63
C ASN A 102 -5.71 8.55 9.42
N SER A 103 -5.42 8.48 10.72
CA SER A 103 -6.04 7.48 11.59
C SER A 103 -7.53 7.80 11.69
N SER A 104 -8.38 7.08 10.96
CA SER A 104 -9.83 7.16 11.11
C SER A 104 -10.22 6.55 12.46
N THR A 105 -10.25 7.36 13.51
CA THR A 105 -11.00 7.03 14.73
C THR A 105 -12.48 7.09 14.39
N SER A 106 -13.16 5.95 14.45
CA SER A 106 -14.62 5.82 14.53
C SER A 106 -14.98 5.10 15.82
#